data_AF-A0A9X5CGQ2-F1
#
_entry.id   AF-A0A9X5CGQ2-F1
#
_cell.length_a   1.000
_cell.length_b   1.000
_cell.length_c   1.000
_cell.angle_alpha   90.00
_cell.angle_beta   90.00
_cell.angle_gamma   90.00
#
_symmetry.space_group_name_H-M   'P 1'
#
loop_
_entity.id
_entity.type
_entity.pdbx_description
1 polymer ?
#
loop_
_entity_poly.entity_id
_entity_poly.type
_entity_poly.pdbx_seq_one_letter_code
_entity_poly.pdbx_strand_id
1 'polypeptide(L)' 'MTGWLTAMTRLGLLRRDTDGLHRYAHPLLRDAVLSGWTSGRRREAHRAAAEELMREGAPVGAVAWHLYHGAAVA' A
#
# COMPACT_ATOMS: atom_id res chain seq x y z
N MET A 1 -11.00 0.62 10.68
CA MET A 1 -9.78 -0.07 10.21
C MET A 1 -8.54 0.11 11.11
N THR A 2 -8.60 0.86 12.22
CA THR A 2 -7.40 1.16 13.03
C THR A 2 -6.91 0.00 13.91
N GLY A 3 -7.80 -0.94 14.26
CA GLY A 3 -7.46 -2.08 15.13
C GLY A 3 -6.42 -3.02 14.53
N TRP A 4 -6.53 -3.33 13.23
CA TRP A 4 -5.57 -4.20 12.54
C TRP A 4 -4.18 -3.56 12.42
N LEU A 5 -4.10 -2.30 11.99
CA LEU A 5 -2.82 -1.57 11.89
C LEU A 5 -2.11 -1.48 13.25
N THR A 6 -2.88 -1.20 14.31
CA THR A 6 -2.35 -1.18 15.68
C THR A 6 -1.83 -2.55 16.10
N ALA A 7 -2.58 -3.63 15.82
CA ALA A 7 -2.14 -4.99 16.14
C ALA A 7 -0.87 -5.38 15.39
N MET A 8 -0.81 -5.13 14.07
CA MET A 8 0.36 -5.44 13.25
C MET A 8 1.59 -4.63 13.66
N THR A 9 1.39 -3.39 14.13
CA THR A 9 2.48 -2.57 14.67
C THR A 9 2.99 -3.12 15.99
N ARG A 10 2.10 -3.53 16.90
CA ARG A 10 2.47 -4.15 18.19
C ARG A 10 3.17 -5.50 18.01
N LEU A 11 2.83 -6.26 16.99
CA LEU A 11 3.50 -7.51 16.62
C LEU A 11 4.86 -7.28 15.93
N GLY A 12 5.26 -6.04 15.67
CA GLY A 12 6.52 -5.71 15.02
C GLY A 12 6.53 -5.99 13.51
N LEU A 13 5.38 -6.22 12.89
CA LEU A 13 5.27 -6.45 11.44
C LEU A 13 5.24 -5.13 10.67
N LEU A 14 4.64 -4.11 11.26
CA LEU A 14 4.63 -2.74 10.75
C LEU A 14 5.35 -1.80 11.72
N ARG A 15 5.91 -0.72 11.17
CA ARG A 15 6.50 0.39 11.90
C ARG A 15 5.93 1.70 11.34
N ARG A 16 5.67 2.68 12.21
CA ARG A 16 5.40 4.05 11.76
C ARG A 16 6.70 4.72 11.37
N ASP A 17 6.74 5.29 10.17
CA ASP A 17 7.86 6.09 9.70
C ASP A 17 7.66 7.58 10.09
N THR A 18 8.68 8.41 9.86
CA THR A 18 8.70 9.82 10.24
C THR A 18 7.61 10.65 9.54
N ASP A 19 7.11 10.17 8.41
CA ASP A 19 5.99 10.72 7.66
C ASP A 19 4.61 10.30 8.21
N GLY A 20 4.58 9.50 9.29
CA GLY A 20 3.36 8.98 9.90
C GLY A 20 2.76 7.76 9.19
N LEU A 21 3.38 7.29 8.09
CA LEU A 21 2.92 6.14 7.33
C LEU A 21 3.35 4.82 7.97
N HIS A 22 2.53 3.79 7.81
CA HIS A 22 2.89 2.44 8.27
C HIS A 22 3.67 1.74 7.16
N ARG A 23 4.87 1.25 7.49
CA ARG A 23 5.75 0.50 6.58
C ARG A 23 6.05 -0.87 7.19
N TYR A 24 6.36 -1.85 6.36
CA TYR A 24 6.88 -3.12 6.89
C TYR A 24 8.14 -2.87 7.69
N ALA A 25 8.23 -3.50 8.87
CA ALA A 25 9.38 -3.31 9.76
C ALA A 25 10.69 -3.82 9.13
N HIS A 26 10.61 -4.76 8.19
CA HIS A 26 11.77 -5.34 7.52
C HIS A 26 11.52 -5.60 6.02
N PRO A 27 12.51 -5.40 5.12
CA PRO A 27 12.39 -5.72 3.71
C PRO A 27 11.99 -7.18 3.42
N LEU A 28 12.54 -8.14 4.15
CA LEU A 28 12.15 -9.56 3.99
C LEU A 28 10.66 -9.81 4.30
N LEU A 29 10.08 -9.11 5.27
CA LEU A 29 8.64 -9.22 5.56
C LEU A 29 7.82 -8.63 4.41
N ARG A 30 8.25 -7.48 3.88
CA ARG A 30 7.62 -6.88 2.69
C ARG A 30 7.63 -7.87 1.53
N ASP A 31 8.78 -8.47 1.25
CA ASP A 31 8.93 -9.37 0.11
C ASP A 31 8.15 -10.66 0.32
N ALA A 32 8.11 -11.21 1.54
CA ALA A 32 7.30 -12.39 1.87
C ALA A 32 5.80 -12.13 1.71
N VAL A 33 5.30 -10.95 2.10
CA VAL A 33 3.88 -10.61 1.91
C VAL A 33 3.58 -10.39 0.43
N LEU A 34 4.47 -9.71 -0.29
CA LEU A 34 4.24 -9.34 -1.69
C LEU A 34 4.49 -10.50 -2.66
N SER A 35 5.35 -11.47 -2.34
CA SER A 35 5.68 -12.58 -3.24
C SER A 35 4.45 -13.44 -3.58
N GLY A 36 3.47 -13.53 -2.69
CA GLY A 36 2.20 -14.21 -2.93
C GLY A 36 1.19 -13.43 -3.78
N TRP A 37 1.50 -12.19 -4.20
CA TRP A 37 0.58 -11.34 -4.95
C TRP A 37 0.82 -11.47 -6.45
N THR A 38 -0.20 -11.95 -7.16
CA THR A 38 -0.24 -11.94 -8.62
C THR A 38 -0.18 -10.51 -9.15
N SER A 39 0.26 -10.36 -10.41
CA SER A 39 0.21 -9.08 -11.11
C SER A 39 -1.19 -8.48 -11.11
N GLY A 40 -2.22 -9.28 -11.40
CA GLY A 40 -3.63 -8.87 -11.35
C GLY A 40 -4.05 -8.28 -10.00
N ARG A 41 -3.74 -8.96 -8.90
CA ARG A 41 -4.06 -8.49 -7.54
C ARG A 41 -3.35 -7.18 -7.20
N ARG A 42 -2.12 -7.01 -7.66
CA ARG A 42 -1.37 -5.75 -7.50
C ARG A 42 -2.04 -4.61 -8.28
N ARG A 43 -2.46 -4.85 -9.53
CA ARG A 43 -3.18 -3.84 -10.34
C ARG A 43 -4.49 -3.42 -9.69
N GLU A 44 -5.27 -4.37 -9.20
CA GLU A 44 -6.53 -4.11 -8.51
C GLU A 44 -6.33 -3.26 -7.26
N ALA A 45 -5.32 -3.58 -6.44
CA ALA A 45 -5.01 -2.78 -5.25
C ALA A 45 -4.54 -1.35 -5.60
N HIS A 46 -3.73 -1.19 -6.64
CA HIS A 46 -3.33 0.14 -7.13
C HIS A 46 -4.53 0.94 -7.65
N ARG A 47 -5.45 0.31 -8.38
CA ARG A 47 -6.68 0.95 -8.86
C ARG A 47 -7.59 1.37 -7.71
N ALA A 48 -7.85 0.47 -6.75
CA ALA A 48 -8.69 0.77 -5.59
C ALA A 48 -8.12 1.94 -4.76
N ALA A 49 -6.79 2.01 -4.60
CA ALA A 49 -6.14 3.13 -3.94
C ALA A 49 -6.31 4.45 -4.72
N ALA A 50 -6.16 4.43 -6.05
CA ALA A 50 -6.39 5.60 -6.90
C ALA A 50 -7.84 6.10 -6.82
N GLU A 51 -8.82 5.18 -6.83
CA GLU A 51 -10.25 5.50 -6.73
C GLU A 51 -10.60 6.16 -5.39
N GLU A 52 -10.06 5.68 -4.26
CA GLU A 52 -10.31 6.33 -2.98
C GLU A 52 -9.62 7.69 -2.89
N LEU A 53 -8.39 7.82 -3.38
CA LEU A 53 -7.70 9.11 -3.46
C LEU A 53 -8.49 10.12 -4.30
N MET A 54 -9.09 9.69 -5.41
CA MET A 54 -9.98 10.54 -6.20
C MET A 54 -11.23 10.96 -5.43
N ARG A 55 -11.86 10.04 -4.71
CA ARG A 55 -13.02 10.33 -3.84
C ARG A 55 -12.71 11.32 -2.73
N GLU A 56 -11.50 11.26 -2.16
CA GLU A 56 -11.04 12.18 -1.11
C GLU A 56 -10.55 13.53 -1.68
N GLY A 57 -10.50 13.70 -3.01
CA GLY A 57 -10.01 14.93 -3.65
C GLY A 57 -8.49 15.11 -3.56
N ALA A 58 -7.75 14.02 -3.45
CA ALA A 58 -6.29 14.04 -3.37
C ALA A 58 -5.65 14.62 -4.65
N PRO A 59 -4.40 15.13 -4.56
CA PRO A 59 -3.69 15.67 -5.71
C PRO A 59 -3.59 14.69 -6.88
N VAL A 60 -3.77 15.18 -8.11
CA VAL A 60 -3.72 14.37 -9.35
C VAL A 60 -2.43 13.57 -9.48
N GLY A 61 -1.31 14.09 -8.98
CA GLY A 61 -0.03 13.38 -8.99
C GLY A 61 -0.05 12.09 -8.16
N ALA A 62 -0.75 12.07 -7.02
CA ALA A 62 -0.89 10.88 -6.18
C ALA A 62 -1.75 9.81 -6.88
N VAL A 63 -2.86 10.23 -7.50
CA VAL A 63 -3.72 9.36 -8.30
C VAL A 63 -2.95 8.77 -9.48
N ALA A 64 -2.27 9.62 -10.25
CA ALA A 64 -1.47 9.21 -11.42
C ALA A 64 -0.35 8.25 -11.03
N TRP A 65 0.31 8.45 -9.89
CA TRP A 65 1.32 7.54 -9.38
C TRP A 65 0.76 6.12 -9.18
N HIS A 66 -0.41 5.98 -8.56
CA HIS A 66 -1.04 4.69 -8.35
C HIS A 66 -1.45 4.02 -9.67
N LEU A 67 -2.04 4.76 -10.60
CA LEU A 67 -2.44 4.23 -11.90
C LEU A 67 -1.23 3.79 -12.74
N TYR A 68 -0.15 4.57 -12.72
CA TYR A 68 1.10 4.23 -13.42
C TYR A 68 1.72 2.94 -12.87
N HIS A 69 1.86 2.82 -11.55
CA HIS A 69 2.43 1.62 -10.93
C HIS A 69 1.51 0.41 -11.05
N GLY A 70 0.18 0.61 -11.10
CA GLY A 70 -0.76 -0.44 -11.49
C GLY A 70 -0.54 -0.91 -12.92
N ALA A 71 -0.35 -0.01 -13.88
CA ALA A 71 -0.10 -0.38 -15.27
C ALA A 71 1.27 -1.07 -15.47
N ALA A 72 2.30 -0.65 -14.74
CA ALA A 72 3.67 -1.18 -14.84
C ALA A 72 3.83 -2.63 -14.34
N VAL A 73 2.83 -3.18 -13.64
CA VAL A 73 2.83 -4.56 -13.14
C VAL A 73 2.19 -5.52 -14.15
N ALA A 74 1.96 -5.11 -15.40
CA ALA A 74 1.42 -5.94 -16.48
C ALA A 74 2.47 -6.84 -17.15
#